data_AF-A0A8J5QZ79-F1
#
_entry.id   AF-A0A8J5QZ79-F1
#
_cell.length_a   1.000
_cell.length_b   1.000
_cell.length_c   1.000
_cell.angle_alpha   90.00
_cell.angle_beta   90.00
_cell.angle_gamma   90.00
#
_symmetry.space_group_name_H-M   'P 1'
#
loop_
_entity.id
_entity.type
_entity.pdbx_description
1 polymer ?
#
loop_
_entity_poly.entity_id
_entity_poly.type
_entity_poly.pdbx_seq_one_letter_code
_entity_poly.pdbx_strand_id
1 'polypeptide(L)'
;MVKKMPCRLGLLIIIMGMFRSVIFGFILDKTHKFKFFLSGYLALGYKMSAEYTYPESESIATGILNIANNIYGIILVIISGKLMETNGDLAVHICLCVSLLFGFIITVLTKDEKKRQDAQKKVYIHVLSTDRDIIYL
;
A
#
# COMPACT_ATOMS: atom_id res chain seq x y z
N MET A 1 -28.60 10.74 9.71
CA MET A 1 -28.74 9.26 9.64
C MET A 1 -28.03 8.76 8.38
N VAL A 2 -27.55 7.51 8.36
CA VAL A 2 -26.72 6.83 7.33
C VAL A 2 -25.20 6.88 7.57
N LYS A 3 -24.67 5.89 8.29
CA LYS A 3 -23.43 5.18 7.91
C LYS A 3 -23.20 3.95 8.79
N LYS A 4 -23.90 2.87 8.45
CA LYS A 4 -23.52 1.52 8.87
C LYS A 4 -23.00 0.78 7.62
N MET A 5 -21.96 -0.03 7.86
CA MET A 5 -21.29 -0.99 6.95
C MET A 5 -19.95 -0.56 6.34
N PRO A 6 -18.88 -0.45 7.16
CA PRO A 6 -17.50 -0.52 6.66
C PRO A 6 -17.19 -1.85 5.92
N CYS A 7 -17.96 -2.92 6.16
CA CYS A 7 -17.77 -4.22 5.53
C CYS A 7 -18.04 -4.27 4.00
N ARG A 8 -18.81 -3.34 3.42
CA ARG A 8 -19.09 -3.38 1.97
C ARG A 8 -17.92 -2.88 1.11
N LEU A 9 -17.12 -1.93 1.63
CA LEU A 9 -15.94 -1.45 0.92
C LEU A 9 -14.87 -2.55 0.85
N GLY A 10 -14.62 -3.25 1.95
CA GLY A 10 -13.64 -4.36 1.99
C GLY A 10 -13.98 -5.48 1.00
N LEU A 11 -15.25 -5.88 0.94
CA LEU A 11 -15.72 -6.88 -0.02
C LEU A 11 -15.56 -6.41 -1.48
N LEU A 12 -15.84 -5.14 -1.78
CA LEU A 12 -15.63 -4.58 -3.12
C LEU A 12 -14.15 -4.55 -3.52
N ILE A 13 -13.24 -4.24 -2.59
CA ILE A 13 -11.79 -4.28 -2.86
C ILE A 13 -11.33 -5.70 -3.17
N ILE A 14 -11.86 -6.71 -2.46
CA ILE A 14 -11.53 -8.13 -2.71
C ILE A 14 -12.08 -8.58 -4.08
N ILE A 15 -13.35 -8.28 -4.38
CA ILE A 15 -13.97 -8.67 -5.66
C ILE A 15 -13.28 -7.96 -6.84
N MET A 16 -12.97 -6.67 -6.71
CA MET A 16 -12.19 -5.93 -7.71
C MET A 16 -10.76 -6.46 -7.81
N GLY A 17 -10.13 -6.86 -6.70
CA GLY A 17 -8.79 -7.43 -6.65
C GLY A 17 -8.69 -8.78 -7.37
N MET A 18 -9.69 -9.65 -7.22
CA MET A 18 -9.75 -10.93 -7.93
C MET A 18 -9.90 -10.73 -9.44
N PHE A 19 -10.80 -9.83 -9.87
CA PHE A 19 -10.95 -9.51 -11.30
C PHE A 19 -9.68 -8.86 -11.88
N ARG A 20 -9.04 -7.97 -11.11
CA ARG A 20 -7.84 -7.26 -11.52
C ARG A 20 -6.62 -8.18 -11.57
N SER A 21 -6.48 -9.15 -10.65
CA SER A 21 -5.36 -10.10 -10.67
C SER A 21 -5.33 -10.94 -11.95
N VAL A 22 -6.49 -11.41 -12.42
CA VAL A 22 -6.59 -12.24 -13.63
C VAL A 22 -6.30 -11.42 -14.89
N ILE A 23 -6.87 -10.22 -15.03
CA ILE A 23 -6.66 -9.35 -16.20
C ILE A 23 -5.25 -8.76 -16.22
N PHE A 24 -4.76 -8.31 -15.06
CA PHE A 24 -3.44 -7.68 -14.91
C PHE A 24 -2.31 -8.69 -15.05
N GLY A 25 -2.48 -9.92 -14.53
CA GLY A 25 -1.53 -11.02 -14.73
C GLY A 25 -1.37 -11.36 -16.21
N PHE A 26 -2.47 -11.46 -16.95
CA PHE A 26 -2.44 -11.76 -18.39
C PHE A 26 -1.83 -10.61 -19.23
N ILE A 27 -2.10 -9.34 -18.87
CA ILE A 27 -1.47 -8.18 -19.53
C ILE A 27 0.03 -8.09 -19.21
N LEU A 28 0.46 -8.38 -17.98
CA LEU A 28 1.87 -8.30 -17.59
C LEU A 28 2.71 -9.41 -18.20
N ASP A 29 2.15 -10.62 -18.30
CA ASP A 29 2.79 -11.75 -18.97
C ASP A 29 3.11 -11.42 -20.43
N LYS A 30 2.20 -10.73 -21.12
CA LYS A 30 2.36 -10.36 -22.54
C LYS A 30 3.27 -9.15 -22.79
N THR A 31 3.48 -8.27 -21.79
CA THR A 31 4.17 -6.98 -22.00
C THR A 31 5.54 -6.88 -21.32
N HIS A 32 5.95 -7.85 -20.48
CA HIS A 32 7.18 -7.80 -19.68
C HIS A 32 7.36 -6.50 -18.84
N LYS A 33 6.30 -5.70 -18.68
CA LYS A 33 6.31 -4.42 -17.95
C LYS A 33 6.21 -4.59 -16.43
N PHE A 34 6.45 -5.79 -15.91
CA PHE A 34 6.46 -6.08 -14.47
C PHE A 34 7.36 -5.10 -13.70
N LYS A 35 8.53 -4.77 -14.26
CA LYS A 35 9.48 -3.82 -13.65
C LYS A 35 8.89 -2.41 -13.47
N PHE A 36 8.09 -1.93 -14.42
CA PHE A 36 7.47 -0.60 -14.34
C PHE A 36 6.42 -0.54 -13.21
N PHE A 37 5.58 -1.58 -13.10
CA PHE A 37 4.58 -1.65 -12.04
C PHE A 37 5.19 -1.87 -10.66
N LEU A 38 6.23 -2.71 -10.56
CA LEU A 38 6.94 -2.93 -9.31
C LEU A 38 7.59 -1.62 -8.81
N SER A 39 8.19 -0.84 -9.71
CA SER A 39 8.73 0.48 -9.38
C SER A 39 7.65 1.46 -8.92
N GLY A 40 6.49 1.49 -9.61
CA GLY A 40 5.36 2.31 -9.20
C GLY A 40 4.79 1.93 -7.82
N TYR A 41 4.74 0.63 -7.51
CA TYR A 41 4.30 0.14 -6.21
C TYR A 41 5.27 0.53 -5.08
N LEU A 42 6.57 0.36 -5.30
CA LEU A 42 7.61 0.82 -4.36
C LEU A 42 7.55 2.33 -4.12
N ALA A 43 7.39 3.12 -5.19
CA ALA A 43 7.30 4.58 -5.08
C ALA A 43 6.05 5.04 -4.31
N LEU A 44 4.91 4.38 -4.50
CA LEU A 44 3.70 4.65 -3.73
C LEU A 44 3.90 4.27 -2.25
N GLY A 45 4.47 3.10 -1.98
CA GLY A 45 4.78 2.66 -0.61
C GLY A 45 5.69 3.65 0.12
N TYR A 46 6.71 4.15 -0.56
CA TYR A 46 7.59 5.18 -0.02
C TYR A 46 6.86 6.47 0.36
N LYS A 47 5.96 6.96 -0.52
CA LYS A 47 5.14 8.15 -0.24
C LYS A 47 4.23 7.94 0.97
N MET A 48 3.64 6.75 1.11
CA MET A 48 2.81 6.43 2.26
C MET A 48 3.64 6.37 3.55
N SER A 49 4.82 5.75 3.53
CA SER A 49 5.71 5.71 4.71
C SER A 49 6.21 7.10 5.11
N ALA A 50 6.57 7.95 4.16
CA ALA A 50 6.96 9.33 4.43
C ALA A 50 5.79 10.17 4.99
N GLU A 51 4.55 9.85 4.59
CA GLU A 51 3.34 10.44 5.15
C GLU A 51 3.11 10.02 6.60
N TYR A 52 3.28 8.72 6.91
CA TYR A 52 3.09 8.17 8.26
C TYR A 52 4.09 8.70 9.29
N THR A 53 5.35 8.95 8.89
CA THR A 53 6.42 9.36 9.80
C THR A 53 6.58 10.89 9.90
N TYR A 54 5.65 11.71 9.38
CA TYR A 54 5.78 13.16 9.41
C TYR A 54 5.81 13.71 10.86
N PRO A 55 6.74 14.63 11.24
CA PRO A 55 7.63 15.44 10.39
C PRO A 55 9.10 14.95 10.31
N GLU A 56 9.33 13.64 10.17
CA GLU A 56 10.70 13.11 10.03
C GLU A 56 11.27 13.27 8.61
N SER A 57 12.61 13.27 8.53
CA SER A 57 13.31 13.41 7.25
C SER A 57 13.06 12.21 6.32
N GLU A 58 12.81 12.52 5.04
CA GLU A 58 12.54 11.55 3.97
C GLU A 58 13.62 10.45 3.86
N SER A 59 14.88 10.81 4.16
CA SER A 59 16.02 9.87 4.14
C SER A 59 15.92 8.78 5.22
N ILE A 60 15.34 9.07 6.38
CA ILE A 60 15.20 8.09 7.45
C ILE A 60 14.10 7.08 7.08
N ALA A 61 12.99 7.56 6.53
CA ALA A 61 11.88 6.71 6.07
C ALA A 61 12.30 5.75 4.94
N THR A 62 13.11 6.22 3.97
CA THR A 62 13.68 5.35 2.91
C THR A 62 14.60 4.29 3.50
N GLY A 63 15.48 4.68 4.42
CA GLY A 63 16.41 3.76 5.07
C GLY A 63 15.70 2.64 5.83
N ILE A 64 14.70 2.99 6.65
CA ILE A 64 13.88 2.02 7.38
C ILE A 64 13.12 1.09 6.43
N LEU A 65 12.54 1.64 5.35
CA LEU A 65 11.80 0.85 4.36
C LEU A 65 12.69 -0.19 3.66
N ASN A 66 13.92 0.19 3.29
CA ASN A 66 14.84 -0.73 2.62
C ASN A 66 15.33 -1.85 3.55
N ILE A 67 15.64 -1.52 4.81
CA ILE A 67 16.01 -2.50 5.83
C ILE A 67 14.85 -3.48 6.06
N ALA A 68 13.62 -2.97 6.23
CA ALA A 68 12.43 -3.79 6.42
C ALA A 68 12.18 -4.72 5.22
N ASN A 69 12.32 -4.22 3.99
CA ASN A 69 12.12 -5.02 2.78
C ASN A 69 13.14 -6.15 2.66
N ASN A 70 14.41 -5.89 2.99
CA ASN A 70 15.46 -6.91 2.97
C ASN A 70 15.27 -7.96 4.08
N ILE A 71 14.94 -7.54 5.31
CA ILE A 71 14.66 -8.46 6.42
C ILE A 71 13.45 -9.34 6.11
N TYR A 72 12.37 -8.74 5.60
CA TYR A 72 11.18 -9.47 5.17
C TYR A 72 11.51 -10.51 4.09
N GLY A 73 12.32 -10.14 3.10
CA GLY A 73 12.79 -11.04 2.06
C GLY A 73 13.59 -12.22 2.61
N ILE A 74 14.53 -11.98 3.52
CA ILE A 74 15.34 -13.06 4.14
C ILE A 74 14.47 -14.03 4.92
N ILE A 75 13.56 -13.52 5.77
CA ILE A 75 12.65 -14.35 6.56
C ILE A 75 11.75 -15.18 5.63
N LEU A 76 11.16 -14.54 4.61
CA LEU A 76 10.28 -15.22 3.65
C LEU A 76 11.02 -16.32 2.88
N VAL A 77 12.25 -16.08 2.44
CA VAL A 77 13.08 -17.07 1.72
C VAL A 77 13.45 -18.24 2.62
N ILE A 78 13.83 -18.01 3.88
CA ILE A 78 14.17 -19.09 4.82
C ILE A 78 12.94 -19.97 5.10
N ILE A 79 11.78 -19.35 5.34
CA ILE A 79 10.52 -20.09 5.56
C ILE A 79 10.16 -20.88 4.31
N SER A 80 10.19 -20.24 3.14
CA SER A 80 9.88 -20.90 1.86
C SER A 80 10.85 -22.04 1.56
N GLY A 81 12.14 -21.86 1.82
CA GLY A 81 13.17 -22.87 1.62
C GLY A 81 12.95 -24.10 2.49
N LYS A 82 12.67 -23.91 3.79
CA LYS A 82 12.35 -25.03 4.70
C LYS A 82 11.05 -25.76 4.33
N LEU A 83 10.08 -25.03 3.79
CA LEU A 83 8.80 -25.60 3.38
C LEU A 83 8.91 -26.41 2.08
N MET A 84 9.83 -26.02 1.20
CA MET A 84 10.10 -26.71 -0.07
C MET A 84 10.72 -28.09 0.13
N GLU A 85 11.59 -28.25 1.15
CA GLU A 85 12.23 -29.54 1.47
C GLU A 85 11.26 -30.58 2.05
N THR A 86 10.21 -30.16 2.75
CA THR A 86 9.34 -31.08 3.51
C THR A 86 8.05 -31.45 2.79
N ASN A 87 7.45 -30.54 2.02
CA ASN A 87 6.10 -30.70 1.46
C ASN A 87 6.00 -30.44 -0.06
N GLY A 88 7.13 -30.22 -0.75
CA GLY A 88 7.15 -29.92 -2.19
C GLY A 88 6.59 -28.54 -2.56
N ASP A 89 6.53 -28.26 -3.88
CA ASP A 89 6.21 -26.93 -4.47
C ASP A 89 4.89 -26.31 -3.98
N LEU A 90 3.90 -27.17 -3.66
CA LEU A 90 2.58 -26.75 -3.21
C LEU A 90 2.61 -25.95 -1.90
N ALA A 91 3.50 -26.33 -0.97
CA ALA A 91 3.56 -25.66 0.33
C ALA A 91 4.14 -24.24 0.22
N VAL A 92 5.10 -24.03 -0.67
CA VAL A 92 5.69 -22.71 -0.96
C VAL A 92 4.64 -21.79 -1.58
N HIS A 93 3.85 -22.30 -2.52
CA HIS A 93 2.73 -21.55 -3.11
C HIS A 93 1.70 -21.13 -2.06
N ILE A 94 1.34 -22.03 -1.13
CA ILE A 94 0.42 -21.71 -0.03
C ILE A 94 1.04 -20.65 0.89
N CYS A 95 2.32 -20.76 1.24
CA CYS A 95 3.03 -19.79 2.07
C CYS A 95 3.05 -18.39 1.43
N LEU A 96 3.34 -18.30 0.14
CA LEU A 96 3.31 -17.04 -0.61
C LEU A 96 1.90 -16.44 -0.64
N CYS A 97 0.88 -17.26 -0.89
CA CYS A 97 -0.52 -16.81 -0.86
C CYS A 97 -0.93 -16.26 0.52
N VAL A 98 -0.53 -16.92 1.61
CA VAL A 98 -0.82 -16.47 3.00
C VAL A 98 -0.09 -15.17 3.33
N SER A 99 1.18 -15.08 2.95
CA SER A 99 2.01 -13.88 3.12
C SER A 99 1.42 -12.65 2.40
N LEU A 100 0.93 -12.84 1.17
CA LEU A 100 0.22 -11.80 0.41
C LEU A 100 -1.13 -11.43 1.04
N LEU A 101 -1.91 -12.41 1.49
CA LEU A 101 -3.18 -12.16 2.18
C LEU A 101 -2.96 -11.36 3.48
N PHE A 102 -1.92 -11.68 4.24
CA PHE A 102 -1.59 -10.95 5.46
C PHE A 102 -1.23 -9.48 5.18
N GLY A 103 -0.41 -9.22 4.15
CA GLY A 103 -0.09 -7.86 3.70
C GLY A 103 -1.34 -7.08 3.24
N PHE A 104 -2.28 -7.77 2.58
CA PHE A 104 -3.55 -7.18 2.17
C PHE A 104 -4.47 -6.86 3.36
N ILE A 105 -4.55 -7.74 4.37
CA ILE A 105 -5.33 -7.50 5.59
C ILE A 105 -4.80 -6.27 6.34
N ILE A 106 -3.48 -6.14 6.50
CA ILE A 106 -2.88 -4.94 7.11
C ILE A 106 -3.23 -3.68 6.32
N THR A 107 -3.20 -3.76 4.98
CA THR A 107 -3.57 -2.63 4.09
C THR A 107 -5.04 -2.23 4.28
N VAL A 108 -5.95 -3.19 4.47
CA VAL A 108 -7.38 -2.92 4.69
C VAL A 108 -7.66 -2.39 6.10
N LEU A 109 -6.90 -2.83 7.11
CA LEU A 109 -7.03 -2.35 8.50
C LEU A 109 -6.42 -0.96 8.69
N THR A 110 -5.50 -0.56 7.81
CA THR A 110 -4.96 0.78 7.76
C THR A 110 -6.07 1.76 7.36
N LYS A 111 -6.66 2.43 8.35
CA LYS A 111 -7.49 3.62 8.09
C LYS A 111 -6.59 4.69 7.46
N ASP A 112 -6.91 5.05 6.22
CA ASP A 112 -6.30 6.14 5.47
C ASP A 112 -6.65 7.49 6.15
N GLU A 113 -5.99 7.80 7.27
CA GLU A 113 -6.13 9.08 7.95
C GLU A 113 -5.17 10.07 7.27
N LYS A 114 -5.69 10.77 6.27
CA LYS A 114 -4.91 11.65 5.37
C LYS A 114 -4.49 12.95 6.06
N LYS A 115 -3.51 12.85 6.96
CA LYS A 115 -3.06 13.95 7.82
C LYS A 115 -2.51 15.15 7.04
N ARG A 116 -1.73 14.98 5.94
CA ARG A 116 -1.34 16.11 5.08
C ARG A 116 -2.44 16.62 4.17
N GLN A 117 -3.38 15.79 3.70
CA GLN A 117 -4.48 16.33 2.88
C GLN A 117 -5.41 17.19 3.72
N ASP A 118 -5.69 16.83 4.96
CA ASP A 118 -6.49 17.67 5.86
C ASP A 118 -5.71 18.91 6.33
N ALA A 119 -4.40 18.81 6.54
CA ALA A 119 -3.57 19.98 6.84
C ALA A 119 -3.48 20.96 5.66
N GLN A 120 -3.24 20.48 4.43
CA GLN A 120 -3.21 21.32 3.23
C GLN A 120 -4.58 21.90 2.90
N LYS A 121 -5.66 21.13 3.11
CA LYS A 121 -7.03 21.63 2.90
C LYS A 121 -7.40 22.72 3.90
N LYS A 122 -6.96 22.61 5.16
CA LYS A 122 -7.10 23.69 6.16
C LYS A 122 -6.32 24.94 5.74
N VAL A 123 -5.08 24.80 5.28
CA VAL A 123 -4.27 25.93 4.80
C VAL A 123 -4.90 26.58 3.57
N TYR A 124 -5.40 25.80 2.60
CA TYR A 124 -6.04 26.34 1.41
C TYR A 124 -7.36 27.06 1.73
N ILE A 125 -8.18 26.52 2.63
CA ILE A 125 -9.38 27.19 3.12
C ILE A 125 -9.02 28.49 3.85
N HIS A 126 -7.93 28.51 4.63
CA HIS A 126 -7.48 29.69 5.35
C HIS A 126 -6.96 30.80 4.41
N VAL A 127 -6.27 30.42 3.32
CA VAL A 127 -5.84 31.36 2.28
C VAL A 127 -7.06 31.88 1.51
N LEU A 128 -8.01 31.02 1.14
CA LEU A 128 -9.22 31.43 0.44
C LEU A 128 -10.12 32.34 1.29
N SER A 129 -10.15 32.16 2.61
CA SER A 129 -10.84 33.09 3.52
C SER A 129 -10.13 34.44 3.59
N THR A 130 -8.80 34.47 3.67
CA THR A 130 -8.03 35.72 3.66
C THR A 130 -8.15 36.46 2.33
N ASP A 131 -8.12 35.75 1.19
CA ASP A 131 -8.26 36.35 -0.15
C ASP A 131 -9.68 36.92 -0.35
N ARG A 132 -10.70 36.22 0.17
CA ARG A 132 -12.08 36.70 0.24
C ARG A 132 -12.24 37.96 1.09
N ASP A 133 -11.49 38.12 2.16
CA ASP A 133 -11.59 39.32 3.02
C ASP A 133 -10.89 40.56 2.40
N ILE A 134 -9.90 40.37 1.51
CA ILE A 134 -9.18 41.46 0.82
C ILE A 134 -9.96 42.02 -0.38
N ILE A 135 -10.79 41.22 -1.04
CA ILE A 135 -11.55 41.64 -2.24
C ILE A 135 -12.77 42.52 -1.92
N TYR A 136 -13.27 42.52 -0.67
CA TYR A 136 -14.44 43.31 -0.24
C TYR A 136 -14.05 44.58 0.55
N LEU A 137 -12.79 45.00 0.49
CA LEU A 137 -12.22 46.23 1.03
C LEU A 137 -11.86 47.19 -0.12
#